data_AF-A0AAE2HW87-F1
#
_entry.id   AF-A0AAE2HW87-F1
#
_cell.length_a   1.000
_cell.length_b   1.000
_cell.length_c   1.000
_cell.angle_alpha   90.00
_cell.angle_beta   90.00
_cell.angle_gamma   90.00
#
_symmetry.space_group_name_H-M   'P 1'
#
loop_
_entity.id
_entity.type
_entity.pdbx_description
1 polymer ?
#
loop_
_entity_poly.entity_id
_entity_poly.type
_entity_poly.pdbx_seq_one_letter_code
_entity_poly.pdbx_strand_id
1 'polypeptide(L)'
;MSYTLAFWSGGDSADCGETYNRLNSGERVAGVRPVDAAAVESAIGDLDRWSRNQNMLYPPGGTAADGPAFDVFMDDQLVVFTGYGVEPHDINVVIDVMRSLGFRLYDPQTLERFE
;
A
#
# COMPACT_ATOMS: atom_id res chain seq x y z
N MET A 1 17.46 1.71 2.88
CA MET A 1 16.88 1.25 1.60
C MET A 1 15.38 1.17 1.83
N SER A 2 14.57 1.70 0.92
CA SER A 2 13.11 1.64 1.01
C SER A 2 12.55 0.53 0.14
N TYR A 3 11.33 0.08 0.45
CA TYR A 3 10.59 -0.92 -0.33
C TYR A 3 9.18 -0.42 -0.62
N THR A 4 8.74 -0.46 -1.87
CA THR A 4 7.43 0.08 -2.26
C THR A 4 6.45 -1.04 -2.54
N LEU A 5 5.24 -0.91 -2.00
CA LEU A 5 4.11 -1.79 -2.24
C LEU A 5 2.95 -0.95 -2.79
N ALA A 6 2.52 -1.24 -4.00
CA ALA A 6 1.41 -0.53 -4.64
C ALA A 6 0.17 -1.42 -4.70
N PHE A 7 -1.00 -0.84 -4.42
CA PHE A 7 -2.25 -1.57 -4.29
C PHE A 7 -3.36 -0.88 -5.07
N TRP A 8 -4.03 -1.63 -5.94
CA TRP A 8 -5.28 -1.23 -6.58
C TRP A 8 -6.17 -2.43 -6.88
N SER A 9 -7.46 -2.14 -7.07
CA SER A 9 -8.50 -3.15 -7.30
C SER A 9 -9.04 -3.04 -8.72
N GLY A 10 -9.23 -4.18 -9.40
CA GLY A 10 -9.67 -4.21 -10.80
C GLY A 10 -8.56 -3.81 -11.78
N GLY A 11 -8.94 -3.45 -13.01
CA GLY A 11 -8.00 -3.15 -14.08
C GLY A 11 -7.13 -4.38 -14.39
N ASP A 12 -7.76 -5.48 -14.78
CA ASP A 12 -7.09 -6.72 -15.23
C ASP A 12 -6.45 -6.49 -16.60
N SER A 13 -5.43 -5.63 -16.63
CA SER A 13 -4.61 -5.34 -17.80
C SER A 13 -3.44 -6.33 -17.86
N ALA A 14 -3.08 -6.74 -19.08
CA ALA A 14 -1.82 -7.46 -19.31
C ALA A 14 -0.58 -6.60 -19.01
N ASP A 15 -0.73 -5.27 -19.06
CA ASP A 15 0.34 -4.31 -18.73
C ASP A 15 0.06 -3.63 -17.38
N CYS A 16 0.51 -4.29 -16.32
CA CYS A 16 0.41 -3.77 -14.95
C CYS A 16 1.38 -2.62 -14.69
N GLY A 17 2.51 -2.58 -15.38
CA GLY A 17 3.51 -1.52 -15.24
C GLY A 17 3.02 -0.18 -15.79
N GLU A 18 2.41 -0.18 -16.98
CA GLU A 18 1.74 0.99 -17.54
C GLU A 18 0.60 1.47 -16.63
N THR A 19 -0.22 0.53 -16.13
CA THR A 19 -1.32 0.84 -15.20
C THR A 19 -0.80 1.54 -13.94
N TYR A 20 0.27 1.01 -13.34
CA TYR A 20 0.92 1.61 -12.18
C TYR A 20 1.44 3.02 -12.49
N ASN A 21 2.14 3.22 -13.60
CA ASN A 21 2.70 4.54 -13.96
C ASN A 21 1.63 5.62 -14.12
N ARG A 22 0.50 5.28 -14.75
CA ARG A 22 -0.63 6.20 -14.92
C ARG A 22 -1.28 6.54 -13.58
N LEU A 23 -1.58 5.53 -12.77
CA LEU A 23 -2.13 5.74 -11.43
C LEU A 23 -1.18 6.59 -10.55
N ASN A 24 0.12 6.29 -10.58
CA ASN A 24 1.13 7.00 -9.79
C ASN A 24 1.37 8.46 -10.29
N SER A 25 0.93 8.78 -11.51
CA SER A 25 0.92 10.15 -12.05
C SER A 25 -0.38 10.90 -11.74
N GLY A 26 -1.31 10.29 -10.99
CA GLY A 26 -2.64 10.84 -10.69
C GLY A 26 -3.64 10.71 -11.84
N GLU A 27 -3.34 9.91 -12.87
CA GLU A 27 -4.29 9.65 -13.94
C GLU A 27 -5.34 8.64 -13.53
N ARG A 28 -6.58 8.89 -13.96
CA ARG A 28 -7.66 7.93 -13.81
C ARG A 28 -7.54 6.81 -14.84
N VAL A 29 -7.49 5.56 -14.38
CA VAL A 29 -7.45 4.38 -15.23
C VAL A 29 -8.81 3.69 -15.28
N ALA A 30 -9.30 3.40 -16.49
CA ALA A 30 -10.56 2.70 -16.68
C ALA A 30 -10.48 1.25 -16.17
N GLY A 31 -11.54 0.78 -15.49
CA GLY A 31 -11.61 -0.56 -14.92
C GLY A 31 -10.94 -0.72 -13.55
N VAL A 32 -10.11 0.25 -13.13
CA VAL A 32 -9.62 0.33 -11.74
C VAL A 32 -10.72 0.93 -10.87
N ARG A 33 -10.99 0.27 -9.74
CA ARG A 33 -12.03 0.69 -8.79
C ARG A 33 -11.51 1.83 -7.91
N PRO A 34 -12.40 2.72 -7.45
CA PRO A 34 -11.99 3.75 -6.51
C PRO A 34 -11.55 3.14 -5.16
N VAL A 35 -10.64 3.83 -4.49
CA VAL A 35 -10.21 3.54 -3.13
C VAL A 35 -11.24 4.10 -2.15
N ASP A 36 -11.72 3.25 -1.24
CA ASP A 36 -12.44 3.72 -0.06
C ASP A 36 -11.41 4.04 1.03
N ALA A 37 -10.99 5.31 1.08
CA ALA A 37 -9.96 5.76 2.02
C ALA A 37 -10.37 5.53 3.48
N ALA A 38 -11.65 5.69 3.83
CA ALA A 38 -12.13 5.46 5.18
C ALA A 38 -12.03 3.98 5.57
N ALA A 39 -12.32 3.06 4.65
CA ALA A 39 -12.15 1.63 4.88
C ALA A 39 -10.67 1.25 5.07
N VAL A 40 -9.78 1.81 4.26
CA VAL A 40 -8.32 1.59 4.37
C VAL A 40 -7.79 2.15 5.69
N GLU A 41 -8.18 3.38 6.05
CA GLU A 41 -7.79 4.00 7.33
C GLU A 41 -8.29 3.21 8.53
N SER A 42 -9.54 2.74 8.50
CA SER A 42 -10.09 1.89 9.56
C SER A 42 -9.30 0.59 9.68
N ALA A 43 -9.06 -0.12 8.58
CA ALA A 43 -8.38 -1.41 8.62
C ALA A 43 -6.93 -1.31 9.10
N ILE A 44 -6.23 -0.24 8.73
CA ILE A 44 -4.88 0.05 9.24
C ILE A 44 -4.93 0.44 10.73
N GLY A 45 -5.95 1.21 11.13
CA GLY A 45 -6.15 1.63 12.52
C GLY A 45 -6.44 0.48 13.48
N ASP A 46 -6.99 -0.62 12.97
CA ASP A 46 -7.32 -1.83 13.73
C ASP A 46 -6.12 -2.80 13.90
N LEU A 47 -4.94 -2.47 13.36
CA LEU A 47 -3.73 -3.29 13.48
C LEU A 47 -3.18 -3.31 14.92
N ASP A 48 -3.06 -4.51 15.50
CA ASP A 48 -2.61 -4.70 16.89
C ASP A 48 -1.21 -4.15 17.13
N ARG A 49 -1.08 -3.19 18.05
CA ARG A 49 0.19 -2.55 18.46
C ARG A 49 0.90 -1.76 17.36
N TRP A 50 0.26 -1.53 16.22
CA TRP A 50 0.72 -0.55 15.24
C TRP A 50 0.30 0.85 15.69
N SER A 51 1.06 1.86 15.28
CA SER A 51 0.73 3.25 15.58
C SER A 51 0.80 4.10 14.32
N ARG A 52 0.03 5.20 14.29
CA ARG A 52 -0.01 6.10 13.13
C ARG A 52 0.27 7.53 13.55
N ASN A 53 1.03 8.23 12.73
CA ASN A 53 1.22 9.67 12.81
C ASN A 53 1.17 10.27 11.40
N GLN A 54 0.12 11.02 11.09
CA GLN A 54 -0.12 11.55 9.74
C GLN A 54 -0.17 10.43 8.68
N ASN A 55 0.68 10.49 7.66
CA ASN A 55 0.88 9.48 6.63
C ASN A 55 1.77 8.32 7.10
N MET A 56 2.49 8.47 8.22
CA MET A 56 3.39 7.45 8.70
C MET A 56 2.66 6.40 9.54
N LEU A 57 2.90 5.14 9.23
CA LEU A 57 2.42 3.96 9.92
C LEU A 57 3.61 3.19 10.48
N TYR A 58 3.61 2.91 11.77
CA TYR A 58 4.72 2.27 12.47
C TYR A 58 4.30 0.88 12.95
N PRO A 59 5.00 -0.19 12.52
CA PRO A 59 4.83 -1.50 13.13
C PRO A 59 5.35 -1.53 14.58
N PRO A 60 5.07 -2.59 15.34
CA PRO A 60 5.50 -2.71 16.73
C PRO A 60 7.02 -2.51 16.87
N GLY A 61 7.41 -1.55 17.71
CA GLY A 61 8.82 -1.18 17.92
C GLY A 61 9.30 0.01 17.07
N GLY A 62 8.54 0.42 16.04
CA GLY A 62 8.76 1.66 15.30
C GLY A 62 8.14 2.88 15.99
N THR A 63 8.75 4.05 15.78
CA THR A 63 8.28 5.33 16.33
C THR A 63 8.54 6.47 15.35
N ALA A 64 7.95 7.65 15.62
CA ALA A 64 8.23 8.86 14.84
C ALA A 64 9.68 9.37 14.95
N ALA A 65 10.44 8.92 15.94
CA ALA A 65 11.84 9.32 16.13
C ALA A 65 12.83 8.35 15.47
N ASP A 66 12.51 7.05 15.48
CA ASP A 66 13.38 5.98 14.99
C ASP A 66 12.60 4.67 14.80
N GLY A 67 13.19 3.75 14.04
CA GLY A 67 12.68 2.39 13.81
C GLY A 67 11.94 2.21 12.48
N PRO A 68 11.35 1.01 12.28
CA PRO A 68 10.61 0.69 11.06
C PRO A 68 9.39 1.58 10.88
N ALA A 69 9.10 1.95 9.64
CA ALA A 69 7.91 2.74 9.30
C ALA A 69 7.47 2.52 7.85
N PHE A 70 6.20 2.74 7.58
CA PHE A 70 5.64 2.90 6.24
C PHE A 70 5.16 4.34 6.07
N ASP A 71 5.56 4.98 4.99
CA ASP A 71 4.86 6.17 4.48
C ASP A 71 3.70 5.69 3.60
N VAL A 72 2.48 6.04 4.02
CA VAL A 72 1.23 5.63 3.37
C VAL A 72 0.69 6.79 2.54
N PHE A 73 0.72 6.60 1.23
CA PHE A 73 0.08 7.48 0.27
C PHE A 73 -1.23 6.85 -0.23
N MET A 74 -2.30 7.64 -0.28
CA MET A 74 -3.60 7.22 -0.81
C MET A 74 -4.09 8.28 -1.79
N ASP A 75 -4.56 7.81 -2.94
CA ASP A 75 -5.23 8.60 -3.97
C ASP A 75 -6.55 7.90 -4.38
N ASP A 76 -7.32 8.50 -5.29
CA ASP A 76 -8.64 8.04 -5.70
C ASP A 76 -8.69 6.58 -6.19
N GLN A 77 -7.60 6.04 -6.72
CA GLN A 77 -7.53 4.69 -7.31
C GLN A 77 -6.28 3.88 -6.90
N LEU A 78 -5.42 4.43 -6.05
CA LEU A 78 -4.12 3.85 -5.71
C LEU A 78 -3.81 4.03 -4.23
N VAL A 79 -3.31 2.97 -3.60
CA VAL A 79 -2.70 3.05 -2.26
C VAL A 79 -1.25 2.57 -2.38
N VAL A 80 -0.32 3.33 -1.81
CA VAL A 80 1.11 3.02 -1.82
C VAL A 80 1.64 3.03 -0.39
N PHE A 81 2.36 1.97 -0.04
CA PHE A 81 3.15 1.90 1.19
C PHE A 81 4.63 1.91 0.82
N THR A 82 5.36 2.91 1.31
CA THR A 82 6.82 2.96 1.19
C THR A 82 7.43 2.60 2.54
N GLY A 83 7.94 1.38 2.66
CA GLY A 83 8.55 0.86 3.88
C GLY A 83 10.01 1.31 4.03
N TYR A 84 10.39 1.69 5.25
CA TYR A 84 11.74 2.08 5.66
C TYR A 84 12.17 1.23 6.86
N GLY A 85 13.22 0.43 6.71
CA GLY A 85 13.73 -0.43 7.80
C GLY A 85 12.76 -1.53 8.27
N VAL A 86 11.67 -1.75 7.52
CA VAL A 86 10.63 -2.75 7.81
C VAL A 86 11.13 -4.16 7.53
N GLU A 87 10.65 -5.12 8.31
CA GLU A 87 10.96 -6.53 8.14
C GLU A 87 9.93 -7.22 7.22
N PRO A 88 10.27 -8.39 6.62
CA PRO A 88 9.31 -9.14 5.80
C PRO A 88 7.99 -9.45 6.51
N HIS A 89 8.02 -9.61 7.84
CA HIS A 89 6.81 -9.79 8.63
C HIS A 89 5.88 -8.58 8.55
N ASP A 90 6.40 -7.37 8.71
CA ASP A 90 5.61 -6.13 8.66
C ASP A 90 5.01 -5.91 7.27
N ILE A 91 5.78 -6.21 6.23
CA ILE A 91 5.34 -6.17 4.83
C ILE A 91 4.14 -7.11 4.62
N ASN A 92 4.22 -8.34 5.12
CA ASN A 92 3.14 -9.32 4.99
C ASN A 92 1.85 -8.86 5.69
N VAL A 93 1.95 -8.22 6.86
CA VAL A 93 0.78 -7.66 7.55
C VAL A 93 0.07 -6.62 6.69
N VAL A 94 0.81 -5.70 6.07
CA VAL A 94 0.23 -4.70 5.15
C VAL A 94 -0.42 -5.37 3.94
N ILE A 95 0.25 -6.36 3.34
CA ILE A 95 -0.29 -7.12 2.20
C ILE A 95 -1.61 -7.81 2.59
N ASP A 96 -1.66 -8.45 3.75
CA ASP A 96 -2.86 -9.17 4.22
C ASP A 96 -4.03 -8.22 4.49
N VAL A 97 -3.78 -7.06 5.11
CA VAL A 97 -4.79 -6.02 5.31
C VAL A 97 -5.34 -5.54 3.97
N MET A 98 -4.49 -5.16 3.03
CA MET A 98 -4.92 -4.65 1.74
C MET A 98 -5.67 -5.71 0.92
N ARG A 99 -5.22 -6.97 0.97
CA ARG A 99 -5.93 -8.11 0.36
C ARG A 99 -7.30 -8.34 0.98
N SER A 100 -7.46 -8.20 2.29
CA SER A 100 -8.77 -8.33 2.96
C SER A 100 -9.80 -7.30 2.47
N LEU A 101 -9.32 -6.14 2.01
CA LEU A 101 -10.12 -5.08 1.40
C LEU A 101 -10.30 -5.26 -0.13
N GLY A 102 -9.76 -6.35 -0.70
CA GLY A 102 -9.89 -6.70 -2.12
C GLY A 102 -8.86 -6.05 -3.05
N PHE A 103 -7.82 -5.41 -2.51
CA PHE A 103 -6.73 -4.87 -3.30
C PHE A 103 -5.74 -5.95 -3.70
N ARG A 104 -5.17 -5.81 -4.90
CA ARG A 104 -4.07 -6.66 -5.37
C ARG A 104 -2.75 -5.92 -5.28
N LEU A 105 -1.72 -6.62 -4.81
CA LEU A 105 -0.37 -6.10 -4.73
C LEU A 105 0.24 -6.03 -6.13
N TYR A 106 0.85 -4.90 -6.44
CA TYR A 106 1.86 -4.76 -7.45
C TYR A 106 3.17 -4.37 -6.78
N ASP A 107 4.23 -5.06 -7.16
CA ASP A 107 5.58 -4.82 -6.68
C ASP A 107 6.38 -4.10 -7.78
N PRO A 108 6.63 -2.78 -7.65
CA PRO A 108 7.41 -2.04 -8.63
C PRO A 108 8.86 -2.49 -8.74
N GLN A 109 9.40 -3.19 -7.72
CA GLN A 109 10.76 -3.68 -7.74
C GLN A 109 10.92 -4.92 -8.63
N THR A 110 9.90 -5.79 -8.68
CA THR A 110 9.91 -6.99 -9.55
C THR A 110 9.08 -6.82 -10.83
N LEU A 111 8.30 -5.74 -10.94
CA LEU A 111 7.33 -5.48 -12.01
C LEU A 111 6.21 -6.54 -12.07
N GLU A 112 5.93 -7.19 -10.95
CA GLU A 112 4.95 -8.27 -10.86
C GLU A 112 3.70 -7.81 -10.11
N ARG A 113 2.55 -8.35 -10.55
CA ARG A 113 1.27 -8.19 -9.87
C ARG A 113 0.85 -9.53 -9.30
N PHE A 114 0.54 -9.54 -8.01
CA PHE A 114 0.18 -10.74 -7.27
C PHE A 114 -1.33 -10.83 -7.08
N GLU A 115 -1.86 -12.03 -7.25
CA GLU A 115 -3.26 -12.37 -6.96
C GLU A 115 -3.51 -12.57 -5.46
#